data_AF-A0A7S2J0D2-F1
#
_entry.id   AF-A0A7S2J0D2-F1
#
_cell.length_a   1.000
_cell.length_b   1.000
_cell.length_c   1.000
_cell.angle_alpha   90.00
_cell.angle_beta   90.00
_cell.angle_gamma   90.00
#
_symmetry.space_group_name_H-M   'P 1'
#
loop_
_entity.id
_entity.type
_entity.pdbx_description
1 polymer ?
#
loop_
_entity_poly.entity_id
_entity_poly.type
_entity_poly.pdbx_seq_one_letter_code
_entity_poly.pdbx_strand_id
1 'polypeptide(L)'
;MSAEVAEGLVSYEAFVLLSGGGQQAIKGADGGPGFTHCGVPLYATPGHFLRARLLLPDVLAGLSPAGVYEPGRSERQLLGLLGRAVARGLPLSEGQATAALHQARAVHAALAATDSSEGEGSLLAAAVEEASRFIDDVGVRAAEPDLYAIFAGGLLAKGWSTGRRASLGKALVEECLRRRLAHALRSAGEAQRLCFAHALLGPGDANDAWMDASLPCPGAGDLALGGDGFSPFAAPDELVALEREFPAEARPRAAGAAALLAALSSKPSDATPEPRVWSALRLQLAAWGRLVEEAGGLPGLWARLDSAMVERDPAHAEALRRSVGLLRAESPEPTVRGAFPDLGPVLAVAASICLPEAGAGQGMRLAAASALRALVERRAALVRKFPITGADFPRLDEHSRETVGEVWGAAAYPTDPDLHHKALLRVWRRNMRAPPSRTVKEALTDKEYRRRGGRFAFPSPLDTFVRGLHRRTADLHQDWQRSGQATSGGAARAKAVAEMLLRLRWDDRDGGAREKLSVLVARIWDGLEGLDLAGRPPLSSAIWLRDAHDAEELARLTEDAEAPEALVKLVEEDAAGDAEDAEAADGAGSGAAEAPAQAALDSPGVAPACCERRAARDGQDYTQSE
;
A
#
# COMPACT_ATOMS: atom_id res chain seq x y z
N MET A 1 18.09 20.46 29.10
CA MET A 1 17.29 20.31 27.85
C MET A 1 17.08 18.82 27.68
N SER A 2 15.85 18.35 27.88
CA SER A 2 15.50 16.93 27.85
C SER A 2 15.38 16.46 26.41
N ALA A 3 16.34 15.68 25.92
CA ALA A 3 16.21 14.97 24.64
C ALA A 3 15.16 13.87 24.83
N GLU A 4 14.01 14.03 24.17
CA GLU A 4 12.91 13.08 24.22
C GLU A 4 13.36 11.67 23.85
N VAL A 5 12.95 10.71 24.68
CA VAL A 5 13.14 9.27 24.52
C VAL A 5 12.22 8.80 23.40
N ALA A 6 12.66 8.93 22.16
CA ALA A 6 12.00 8.31 21.01
C ALA A 6 12.71 6.98 20.70
N GLU A 7 12.02 5.87 20.96
CA GLU A 7 12.32 4.51 20.44
C GLU A 7 13.78 4.02 20.61
N GLY A 8 14.20 3.75 21.84
CA GLY A 8 15.40 2.94 22.11
C GLY A 8 16.75 3.63 21.86
N LEU A 9 16.76 4.94 21.62
CA LEU A 9 17.99 5.72 21.54
C LEU A 9 18.42 6.19 22.95
N VAL A 10 19.66 5.86 23.32
CA VAL A 10 20.32 6.32 24.54
C VAL A 10 20.76 7.78 24.32
N SER A 11 20.40 8.71 25.21
CA SER A 11 20.87 10.10 25.14
C SER A 11 22.40 10.19 25.25
N TYR A 12 23.03 11.25 24.72
CA TYR A 12 24.49 11.44 24.85
C TYR A 12 24.95 11.43 26.32
N GLU A 13 24.15 12.01 27.21
CA GLU A 13 24.41 12.02 28.65
C GLU A 13 24.28 10.62 29.26
N ALA A 14 23.27 9.85 28.85
CA ALA A 14 23.13 8.44 29.25
C ALA A 14 24.23 7.55 28.64
N PHE A 15 24.72 7.87 27.45
CA PHE A 15 25.86 7.23 26.81
C PHE A 15 27.17 7.48 27.59
N VAL A 16 27.40 8.71 28.04
CA VAL A 16 28.55 9.07 28.91
C VAL A 16 28.44 8.39 30.28
N LEU A 17 27.24 8.27 30.85
CA LEU A 17 26.99 7.57 32.12
C LEU A 17 27.18 6.05 32.00
N LEU A 18 26.63 5.42 30.96
CA LEU A 18 26.72 3.96 30.73
C LEU A 18 28.14 3.51 30.36
N SER A 19 28.95 4.40 29.79
CA SER A 19 30.34 4.14 29.45
C SER A 19 31.30 4.30 30.63
N GLY A 20 30.85 4.79 31.79
CA GLY A 20 31.65 4.82 33.04
C GLY A 20 33.07 5.37 32.85
N GLY A 21 33.22 6.44 32.05
CA GLY A 21 34.53 7.03 31.74
C GLY A 21 35.41 6.23 30.77
N GLY A 22 34.87 5.22 30.08
CA GLY A 22 35.57 4.38 29.11
C GLY A 22 36.69 3.53 29.73
N GLN A 23 36.49 2.94 30.90
CA GLN A 23 37.58 2.20 31.56
C GLN A 23 37.53 0.67 31.40
N GLN A 24 36.61 0.11 30.61
CA GLN A 24 36.54 -1.35 30.40
C GLN A 24 37.04 -1.74 29.01
N ALA A 25 38.18 -2.45 29.00
CA ALA A 25 38.85 -2.93 27.81
C ALA A 25 38.05 -4.04 27.08
N ILE A 26 37.74 -3.84 25.79
CA ILE A 26 37.34 -4.90 24.86
C ILE A 26 38.62 -5.47 24.24
N LYS A 27 38.99 -6.71 24.56
CA LYS A 27 40.17 -7.36 23.98
C LYS A 27 39.99 -7.55 22.47
N GLY A 28 40.99 -7.16 21.68
CA GLY A 28 41.01 -7.44 20.24
C GLY A 28 41.33 -8.91 19.95
N ALA A 29 40.95 -9.40 18.76
CA ALA A 29 41.16 -10.78 18.30
C ALA A 29 42.65 -11.21 18.34
N ASP A 30 43.57 -10.26 18.19
CA ASP A 30 45.01 -10.52 18.10
C ASP A 30 45.73 -10.56 19.47
N GLY A 31 45.00 -10.55 20.58
CA GLY A 31 45.60 -10.57 21.93
C GLY A 31 46.33 -9.29 22.36
N GLY A 32 46.29 -8.23 21.53
CA GLY A 32 46.81 -6.90 21.86
C GLY A 32 46.00 -6.16 22.94
N PRO A 33 46.52 -5.03 23.47
CA PRO A 33 45.86 -4.26 24.52
C PRO A 33 44.44 -3.88 24.07
N GLY A 34 43.45 -4.31 24.87
CA GLY A 34 42.03 -4.13 24.56
C GLY A 34 41.58 -2.67 24.62
N PHE A 35 40.59 -2.34 23.80
CA PHE A 35 40.01 -1.02 23.63
C PHE A 35 39.23 -0.59 24.88
N THR A 36 39.72 0.39 25.63
CA THR A 36 39.08 0.86 26.89
C THR A 36 37.89 1.78 26.65
N HIS A 37 37.87 2.56 25.57
CA HIS A 37 36.94 3.70 25.42
C HIS A 37 35.92 3.52 24.29
N CYS A 38 35.30 2.35 24.14
CA CYS A 38 34.11 2.25 23.29
C CYS A 38 32.91 2.71 24.13
N GLY A 39 32.38 3.91 23.85
CA GLY A 39 31.05 4.25 24.32
C GLY A 39 30.08 3.17 23.83
N VAL A 40 29.56 2.39 24.78
CA VAL A 40 29.08 1.04 24.51
C VAL A 40 27.75 1.04 23.73
N PRO A 41 27.62 0.25 22.66
CA PRO A 41 26.35 -0.30 22.23
C PRO A 41 26.00 -1.48 23.15
N LEU A 42 24.75 -1.52 23.62
CA LEU A 42 24.10 -2.34 24.67
C LEU A 42 24.45 -3.86 24.78
N TYR A 43 25.38 -4.40 23.98
CA TYR A 43 25.65 -5.82 23.75
C TYR A 43 27.12 -6.19 23.57
N ALA A 44 28.10 -5.29 23.76
CA ALA A 44 29.50 -5.61 23.46
C ALA A 44 30.10 -6.75 24.31
N THR A 45 29.53 -7.03 25.49
CA THR A 45 29.87 -8.19 26.32
C THR A 45 28.65 -8.63 27.14
N PRO A 46 28.62 -9.86 27.69
CA PRO A 46 27.60 -10.27 28.65
C PRO A 46 27.43 -9.29 29.83
N GLY A 47 28.53 -8.66 30.28
CA GLY A 47 28.49 -7.66 31.34
C GLY A 47 27.79 -6.36 30.94
N HIS A 48 27.95 -5.91 29.69
CA HIS A 48 27.22 -4.75 29.17
C HIS A 48 25.73 -5.04 29.01
N PHE A 49 25.38 -6.24 28.55
CA PHE A 49 23.99 -6.69 28.48
C PHE A 49 23.32 -6.71 29.86
N LEU A 50 24.01 -7.21 30.89
CA LEU A 50 23.50 -7.20 32.27
C LEU A 50 23.27 -5.78 32.80
N ARG A 51 24.16 -4.82 32.52
CA ARG A 51 23.97 -3.42 32.91
C ARG A 51 22.79 -2.79 32.18
N ALA A 52 22.66 -3.03 30.87
CA ALA A 52 21.51 -2.60 30.09
C ALA A 52 20.21 -3.18 30.64
N ARG A 53 20.21 -4.44 31.10
CA ARG A 53 19.04 -5.12 31.70
C ARG A 53 18.60 -4.47 32.99
N LEU A 54 19.54 -3.92 33.75
CA LEU A 54 19.25 -3.21 35.00
C LEU A 54 18.83 -1.77 34.76
N LEU A 55 19.37 -1.09 33.73
CA LEU A 55 19.23 0.36 33.55
C LEU A 55 18.23 0.76 32.46
N LEU A 56 17.98 -0.11 31.48
CA LEU A 56 17.15 0.14 30.28
C LEU A 56 16.32 -1.11 29.89
N PRO A 57 15.50 -1.67 30.80
CA PRO A 57 14.77 -2.92 30.56
C PRO A 57 13.80 -2.85 29.37
N ASP A 58 13.13 -1.71 29.16
CA ASP A 58 12.17 -1.54 28.06
C ASP A 58 12.84 -1.52 26.68
N VAL A 59 14.05 -0.95 26.61
CA VAL A 59 14.86 -0.93 25.38
C VAL A 59 15.34 -2.35 25.03
N LEU A 60 15.69 -3.15 26.04
CA LEU A 60 16.10 -4.54 25.84
C LEU A 60 14.93 -5.46 25.50
N ALA A 61 13.76 -5.26 26.09
CA ALA A 61 12.57 -6.05 25.76
C ALA A 61 12.20 -5.95 24.26
N GLY A 62 12.45 -4.80 23.63
CA GLY A 62 12.27 -4.61 22.20
C GLY A 62 13.32 -5.26 21.30
N LEU A 63 14.47 -5.68 21.85
CA LEU A 63 15.60 -6.23 21.10
C LEU A 63 15.82 -7.73 21.36
N SER A 64 15.64 -8.16 22.61
CA SER A 64 15.61 -9.56 23.03
C SER A 64 14.35 -9.75 23.89
N PRO A 65 13.23 -10.24 23.30
CA PRO A 65 11.98 -10.45 24.04
C PRO A 65 12.14 -11.41 25.22
N ALA A 66 13.10 -12.34 25.14
CA ALA A 66 13.45 -13.26 26.22
C ALA A 66 14.34 -12.61 27.30
N GLY A 67 14.91 -11.42 27.05
CA GLY A 67 15.85 -10.77 27.96
C GLY A 67 17.14 -11.57 28.17
N VAL A 68 17.51 -12.41 27.18
CA VAL A 68 18.69 -13.27 27.19
C VAL A 68 19.66 -12.82 26.11
N TYR A 69 20.95 -12.82 26.46
CA TYR A 69 22.04 -12.60 25.53
C TYR A 69 22.34 -13.90 24.78
N GLU A 70 22.30 -13.84 23.45
CA GLU A 70 22.62 -14.95 22.55
C GLU A 70 23.88 -14.56 21.74
N PRO A 71 25.04 -15.17 22.01
CA PRO A 71 26.28 -14.86 21.29
C PRO A 71 26.09 -14.96 19.77
N GLY A 72 26.65 -13.99 19.03
CA GLY A 72 26.54 -13.88 17.58
C GLY A 72 25.23 -13.23 17.12
N ARG A 73 24.09 -13.61 17.70
CA ARG A 73 22.78 -13.01 17.38
C ARG A 73 22.61 -11.62 17.99
N SER A 74 22.96 -11.47 19.26
CA SER A 74 22.87 -10.19 19.98
C SER A 74 23.80 -9.12 19.37
N GLU A 75 25.01 -9.48 18.97
CA GLU A 75 25.92 -8.57 18.26
C GLU A 75 25.38 -8.20 16.88
N ARG A 76 24.77 -9.15 16.16
CA ARG A 76 24.22 -8.88 14.83
C ARG A 76 23.07 -7.88 14.86
N GLN A 77 22.26 -7.86 15.92
CA GLN A 77 21.22 -6.84 16.11
C GLN A 77 21.76 -5.41 16.17
N LEU A 78 23.04 -5.23 16.55
CA LEU A 78 23.68 -3.91 16.57
C LEU A 78 23.78 -3.29 15.17
N LEU A 79 23.83 -4.09 14.10
CA LEU A 79 23.84 -3.59 12.73
C LEU A 79 22.53 -2.87 12.39
N GLY A 80 21.38 -3.49 12.70
CA GLY A 80 20.07 -2.87 12.47
C GLY A 80 19.88 -1.59 13.29
N LEU A 81 20.37 -1.58 14.54
CA LEU A 81 20.37 -0.38 15.39
C LEU A 81 21.26 0.74 14.83
N LEU A 82 22.49 0.41 14.43
CA LEU A 82 23.41 1.37 13.82
C LEU A 82 22.81 1.94 12.54
N GLY A 83 22.27 1.08 11.67
CA GLY A 83 21.65 1.51 10.42
C GLY A 83 20.46 2.45 10.66
N ARG A 84 19.58 2.14 11.63
CA ARG A 84 18.47 3.03 12.02
C ARG A 84 18.97 4.36 12.56
N ALA A 85 19.96 4.36 13.45
CA ALA A 85 20.51 5.58 14.05
C ALA A 85 21.13 6.51 12.99
N VAL A 86 21.89 5.93 12.06
CA VAL A 86 22.53 6.67 10.97
C VAL A 86 21.51 7.18 9.94
N ALA A 87 20.46 6.40 9.64
CA ALA A 87 19.46 6.75 8.64
C ALA A 87 18.39 7.76 9.12
N ARG A 88 17.98 7.70 10.40
CA ARG A 88 16.92 8.57 10.96
C ARG A 88 17.40 9.97 11.35
N GLY A 89 18.71 10.17 11.53
CA GLY A 89 19.24 11.34 12.22
C GLY A 89 19.43 12.64 11.42
N LEU A 90 18.97 12.75 10.18
CA LEU A 90 19.32 13.90 9.33
C LEU A 90 18.27 15.04 9.33
N PRO A 91 18.70 16.32 9.43
CA PRO A 91 20.08 16.76 9.56
C PRO A 91 20.65 16.49 10.97
N LEU A 92 21.79 15.78 11.02
CA LEU A 92 22.47 15.41 12.26
C LEU A 92 23.06 16.67 12.88
N SER A 93 22.76 16.91 14.16
CA SER A 93 23.57 17.82 14.96
C SER A 93 25.01 17.28 15.06
N GLU A 94 25.97 18.16 15.36
CA GLU A 94 27.37 17.77 15.51
C GLU A 94 27.57 16.65 16.55
N GLY A 95 26.85 16.74 17.68
CA GLY A 95 26.85 15.71 18.71
C GLY A 95 26.28 14.38 18.23
N GLN A 96 25.22 14.38 17.42
CA GLN A 96 24.62 13.16 16.88
C GLN A 96 25.53 12.50 15.82
N ALA A 97 26.17 13.28 14.95
CA ALA A 97 27.13 12.75 13.98
C ALA A 97 28.37 12.16 14.67
N THR A 98 28.86 12.83 15.71
CA THR A 98 29.96 12.32 16.55
C THR A 98 29.56 11.01 17.24
N ALA A 99 28.36 10.96 17.84
CA ALA A 99 27.84 9.74 18.46
C ALA A 99 27.73 8.59 17.45
N ALA A 100 27.25 8.85 16.22
CA ALA A 100 27.16 7.86 15.17
C ALA A 100 28.53 7.28 14.75
N LEU A 101 29.57 8.13 14.70
CA LEU A 101 30.94 7.68 14.43
C LEU A 101 31.47 6.73 15.52
N HIS A 102 31.26 7.08 16.79
CA HIS A 102 31.65 6.23 17.91
C HIS A 102 30.82 4.94 17.98
N GLN A 103 29.53 4.99 17.67
CA GLN A 103 28.68 3.82 17.57
C GLN A 103 29.18 2.88 16.46
N ALA A 104 29.47 3.40 15.27
CA ALA A 104 30.01 2.60 14.17
C ALA A 104 31.34 1.93 14.54
N ARG A 105 32.24 2.67 15.20
CA ARG A 105 33.52 2.16 15.71
C ARG A 105 33.35 1.01 16.71
N ALA A 106 32.38 1.16 17.63
CA ALA A 106 32.11 0.17 18.66
C ALA A 106 31.43 -1.09 18.09
N VAL A 107 30.47 -0.93 17.18
CA VAL A 107 29.83 -2.05 16.47
C VAL A 107 30.85 -2.79 15.62
N HIS A 108 31.75 -2.10 14.91
CA HIS A 108 32.85 -2.73 14.19
C HIS A 108 33.71 -3.59 15.11
N ALA A 109 34.11 -3.07 16.29
CA ALA A 109 34.92 -3.81 17.25
C ALA A 109 34.20 -5.07 17.78
N ALA A 110 32.92 -4.94 18.14
CA ALA A 110 32.12 -6.05 18.64
C ALA A 110 31.99 -7.16 17.58
N LEU A 111 31.64 -6.81 16.34
CA LEU A 111 31.48 -7.79 15.26
C LEU A 111 32.81 -8.42 14.83
N ALA A 112 33.92 -7.68 14.90
CA ALA A 112 35.24 -8.20 14.57
C ALA A 112 35.78 -9.18 15.63
N ALA A 113 35.36 -9.04 16.88
CA ALA A 113 35.78 -9.89 17.99
C ALA A 113 34.90 -11.13 18.21
N THR A 114 33.78 -11.23 17.48
CA THR A 114 32.81 -12.33 17.60
C THR A 114 32.95 -13.25 16.39
N ASP A 115 33.09 -14.55 16.65
CA ASP A 115 33.14 -15.57 15.61
C ASP A 115 31.77 -15.74 14.93
N SER A 116 31.78 -16.00 13.63
CA SER A 116 30.56 -16.32 12.89
C SER A 116 30.07 -17.73 13.24
N SER A 117 28.76 -17.90 13.43
CA SER A 117 28.16 -19.23 13.57
C SER A 117 28.04 -20.00 12.25
N GLU A 118 28.23 -19.32 11.11
CA GLU A 118 27.93 -19.84 9.77
C GLU A 118 29.17 -20.20 8.93
N GLY A 119 30.39 -20.01 9.45
CA GLY A 119 31.62 -20.34 8.72
C GLY A 119 32.92 -19.92 9.41
N GLU A 120 34.05 -20.10 8.72
CA GLU A 120 35.36 -19.60 9.19
C GLU A 120 35.43 -18.07 9.03
N GLY A 121 35.54 -17.35 10.15
CA GLY A 121 35.74 -15.90 10.15
C GLY A 121 34.94 -15.17 11.23
N SER A 122 35.10 -13.84 11.28
CA SER A 122 34.34 -13.01 12.21
C SER A 122 32.94 -12.70 11.69
N LEU A 123 32.02 -12.37 12.61
CA LEU A 123 30.67 -11.93 12.30
C LEU A 123 30.66 -10.66 11.41
N LEU A 124 31.68 -9.81 11.55
CA LEU A 124 31.90 -8.67 10.66
C LEU A 124 32.13 -9.11 9.21
N ALA A 125 32.95 -10.14 8.98
CA ALA A 125 33.23 -10.63 7.63
C ALA A 125 31.94 -11.15 6.96
N ALA A 126 31.13 -11.91 7.70
CA ALA A 126 29.83 -12.39 7.23
C ALA A 126 28.87 -11.23 6.88
N ALA A 127 28.76 -10.20 7.73
CA ALA A 127 27.92 -9.03 7.47
C ALA A 127 28.38 -8.21 6.25
N VAL A 128 29.69 -8.10 6.03
CA VAL A 128 30.25 -7.41 4.85
C VAL A 128 30.02 -8.23 3.57
N GLU A 129 30.12 -9.56 3.65
CA GLU A 129 29.82 -10.45 2.55
C GLU A 129 28.33 -10.40 2.17
N GLU A 130 27.42 -10.36 3.14
CA GLU A 130 25.98 -10.14 2.91
C GLU A 130 25.72 -8.82 2.19
N ALA A 131 26.31 -7.72 2.66
CA ALA A 131 26.19 -6.43 1.99
C ALA A 131 26.77 -6.46 0.57
N SER A 132 27.83 -7.24 0.33
CA SER A 132 28.40 -7.45 -1.00
C SER A 132 27.43 -8.20 -1.91
N ARG A 133 26.93 -9.36 -1.45
CA ARG A 133 25.96 -10.19 -2.17
C ARG A 133 24.69 -9.41 -2.48
N PHE A 134 24.24 -8.55 -1.57
CA PHE A 134 23.08 -7.69 -1.79
C PHE A 134 23.25 -6.74 -2.99
N ILE A 135 24.46 -6.24 -3.24
CA ILE A 135 24.75 -5.43 -4.43
C ILE A 135 24.69 -6.31 -5.68
N ASP A 136 25.43 -7.42 -5.63
CA ASP A 136 25.79 -8.24 -6.78
C ASP A 136 24.65 -9.18 -7.26
N ASP A 137 23.73 -9.57 -6.36
CA ASP A 137 22.62 -10.49 -6.65
C ASP A 137 21.25 -9.91 -6.24
N VAL A 138 20.42 -9.58 -7.24
CA VAL A 138 19.06 -9.06 -7.04
C VAL A 138 18.14 -10.10 -6.40
N GLY A 139 18.34 -11.39 -6.67
CA GLY A 139 17.52 -12.47 -6.12
C GLY A 139 17.66 -12.62 -4.61
N VAL A 140 18.85 -12.32 -4.07
CA VAL A 140 19.12 -12.37 -2.63
C VAL A 140 18.45 -11.21 -1.87
N ARG A 141 18.27 -10.05 -2.52
CA ARG A 141 17.73 -8.84 -1.88
C ARG A 141 16.35 -9.06 -1.25
N ALA A 142 15.48 -9.85 -1.88
CA ALA A 142 14.13 -10.10 -1.40
C ALA A 142 14.09 -10.93 -0.10
N ALA A 143 15.13 -11.74 0.16
CA ALA A 143 15.20 -12.62 1.33
C ALA A 143 15.70 -11.89 2.60
N GLU A 144 16.35 -10.73 2.47
CA GLU A 144 16.98 -10.06 3.60
C GLU A 144 15.97 -9.45 4.58
N PRO A 145 15.92 -9.87 5.85
CA PRO A 145 14.89 -9.39 6.77
C PRO A 145 15.10 -7.93 7.19
N ASP A 146 16.35 -7.48 7.35
CA ASP A 146 16.68 -6.15 7.90
C ASP A 146 17.61 -5.37 6.95
N LEU A 147 17.03 -4.44 6.19
CA LEU A 147 17.78 -3.58 5.28
C LEU A 147 18.69 -2.57 6.00
N TYR A 148 18.41 -2.22 7.26
CA TYR A 148 19.31 -1.38 8.05
C TYR A 148 20.58 -2.13 8.44
N ALA A 149 20.47 -3.44 8.68
CA ALA A 149 21.64 -4.27 8.96
C ALA A 149 22.57 -4.37 7.73
N ILE A 150 22.00 -4.57 6.54
CA ILE A 150 22.75 -4.56 5.26
C ILE A 150 23.45 -3.21 5.03
N PHE A 151 22.74 -2.11 5.26
CA PHE A 151 23.30 -0.76 5.21
C PHE A 151 24.50 -0.61 6.15
N ALA A 152 24.38 -1.04 7.40
CA ALA A 152 25.45 -1.00 8.38
C ALA A 152 26.64 -1.89 8.00
N GLY A 153 26.40 -3.08 7.44
CA GLY A 153 27.47 -3.95 6.93
C GLY A 153 28.34 -3.25 5.89
N GLY A 154 27.73 -2.53 4.94
CA GLY A 154 28.46 -1.74 3.94
C GLY A 154 29.21 -0.52 4.50
N LEU A 155 28.70 0.12 5.56
CA LEU A 155 29.43 1.17 6.28
C LEU A 155 30.73 0.63 6.88
N LEU A 156 30.68 -0.57 7.45
CA LEU A 156 31.80 -1.20 8.16
C LEU A 156 32.75 -1.98 7.24
N ALA A 157 32.44 -2.09 5.94
CA ALA A 157 33.25 -2.83 4.98
C ALA A 157 34.64 -2.21 4.76
N LYS A 158 35.68 -2.96 5.09
CA LYS A 158 37.08 -2.58 4.84
C LYS A 158 37.42 -2.74 3.36
N GLY A 159 38.13 -1.77 2.79
CA GLY A 159 38.62 -1.83 1.41
C GLY A 159 37.59 -1.51 0.32
N TRP A 160 36.33 -1.26 0.67
CA TRP A 160 35.35 -0.76 -0.29
C TRP A 160 35.66 0.68 -0.68
N SER A 161 35.48 1.01 -1.97
CA SER A 161 35.57 2.38 -2.49
C SER A 161 34.30 3.18 -2.20
N THR A 162 34.36 4.51 -2.31
CA THR A 162 33.17 5.38 -2.29
C THR A 162 32.13 4.93 -3.32
N GLY A 163 32.56 4.54 -4.52
CA GLY A 163 31.67 4.04 -5.58
C GLY A 163 30.89 2.79 -5.18
N ARG A 164 31.54 1.80 -4.56
CA ARG A 164 30.86 0.56 -4.12
C ARG A 164 29.83 0.83 -3.03
N ARG A 165 30.12 1.73 -2.08
CA ARG A 165 29.16 2.16 -1.05
C ARG A 165 27.98 2.92 -1.67
N ALA A 166 28.23 3.79 -2.65
CA ALA A 166 27.15 4.47 -3.36
C ALA A 166 26.24 3.48 -4.12
N SER A 167 26.81 2.43 -4.74
CA SER A 167 26.04 1.35 -5.36
C SER A 167 25.17 0.59 -4.35
N LEU A 168 25.67 0.33 -3.14
CA LEU A 168 24.86 -0.25 -2.06
C LEU A 168 23.68 0.66 -1.70
N GLY A 169 23.92 1.96 -1.57
CA GLY A 169 22.86 2.94 -1.27
C GLY A 169 21.74 2.93 -2.32
N LYS A 170 22.10 2.85 -3.61
CA LYS A 170 21.13 2.70 -4.70
C LYS A 170 20.35 1.38 -4.60
N ALA A 171 21.06 0.26 -4.42
CA ALA A 171 20.44 -1.06 -4.31
C ALA A 171 19.46 -1.18 -3.14
N LEU A 172 19.79 -0.57 -1.99
CA LEU A 172 18.93 -0.55 -0.79
C LEU A 172 17.64 0.21 -1.04
N VAL A 173 17.74 1.40 -1.63
CA VAL A 173 16.58 2.25 -1.91
C VAL A 173 15.68 1.63 -2.99
N GLU A 174 16.26 0.99 -4.02
CA GLU A 174 15.52 0.17 -4.98
C GLU A 174 14.76 -0.98 -4.31
N GLU A 175 15.39 -1.69 -3.36
CA GLU A 175 14.74 -2.77 -2.60
C GLU A 175 13.64 -2.24 -1.67
N CYS A 176 13.84 -1.08 -1.03
CA CYS A 176 12.79 -0.43 -0.25
C CYS A 176 11.57 -0.10 -1.12
N LEU A 177 11.79 0.47 -2.31
CA LEU A 177 10.74 0.73 -3.29
C LEU A 177 10.05 -0.57 -3.71
N ARG A 178 10.83 -1.60 -4.04
CA ARG A 178 10.30 -2.91 -4.47
C ARG A 178 9.39 -3.53 -3.43
N ARG A 179 9.84 -3.64 -2.18
CA ARG A 179 9.05 -4.21 -1.07
C ARG A 179 7.78 -3.43 -0.82
N ARG A 180 7.85 -2.10 -0.89
CA ARG A 180 6.70 -1.23 -0.64
C ARG A 180 5.65 -1.35 -1.73
N LEU A 181 6.07 -1.33 -3.00
CA LEU A 181 5.18 -1.57 -4.13
C LEU A 181 4.60 -2.99 -4.13
N ALA A 182 5.42 -4.01 -3.86
CA ALA A 182 4.96 -5.40 -3.77
C ALA A 182 3.94 -5.59 -2.64
N HIS A 183 4.17 -4.95 -1.48
CA HIS A 183 3.21 -4.96 -0.39
C HIS A 183 1.91 -4.24 -0.77
N ALA A 184 1.99 -3.05 -1.40
CA ALA A 184 0.82 -2.29 -1.83
C ALA A 184 0.00 -3.06 -2.89
N LEU A 185 0.66 -3.78 -3.79
CA LEU A 185 0.05 -4.56 -4.88
C LEU A 185 -0.22 -6.03 -4.51
N ARG A 186 -0.08 -6.43 -3.25
CA ARG A 186 -0.23 -7.84 -2.82
C ARG A 186 -1.62 -8.42 -3.12
N SER A 187 -2.65 -7.57 -3.05
CA SER A 187 -4.04 -7.93 -3.36
C SER A 187 -4.44 -7.59 -4.79
N ALA A 188 -3.55 -6.98 -5.57
CA ALA A 188 -3.83 -6.60 -6.94
C ALA A 188 -3.70 -7.82 -7.86
N GLY A 189 -4.78 -8.17 -8.54
CA GLY A 189 -4.78 -9.21 -9.57
C GLY A 189 -3.99 -8.80 -10.81
N GLU A 190 -3.72 -9.75 -11.70
CA GLU A 190 -2.97 -9.54 -12.96
C GLU A 190 -3.51 -8.35 -13.77
N ALA A 191 -4.84 -8.27 -13.95
CA ALA A 191 -5.47 -7.19 -14.70
C ALA A 191 -5.19 -5.80 -14.09
N GLN A 192 -5.23 -5.68 -12.76
CA GLN A 192 -4.97 -4.43 -12.06
C GLN A 192 -3.48 -4.05 -12.15
N ARG A 193 -2.58 -5.03 -12.05
CA ARG A 193 -1.14 -4.81 -12.25
C ARG A 193 -0.82 -4.34 -13.66
N LEU A 194 -1.49 -4.88 -14.68
CA LEU A 194 -1.33 -4.41 -16.06
C LEU A 194 -1.96 -3.04 -16.30
N CYS A 195 -3.08 -2.72 -15.67
CA CYS A 195 -3.63 -1.34 -15.67
C CYS A 195 -2.62 -0.36 -15.05
N PHE A 196 -2.01 -0.74 -13.93
CA PHE A 196 -0.98 0.06 -13.29
C PHE A 196 0.28 0.19 -14.17
N ALA A 197 0.75 -0.90 -14.78
CA ALA A 197 1.86 -0.88 -15.73
C ALA A 197 1.59 0.06 -16.91
N HIS A 198 0.39 0.00 -17.50
CA HIS A 198 -0.01 0.96 -18.52
C HIS A 198 0.09 2.38 -17.98
N ALA A 199 -0.52 2.69 -16.84
CA ALA A 199 -0.49 4.03 -16.23
C ALA A 199 0.93 4.56 -15.93
N LEU A 200 1.88 3.67 -15.61
CA LEU A 200 3.29 3.99 -15.39
C LEU A 200 4.07 4.25 -16.68
N LEU A 201 3.70 3.58 -17.76
CA LEU A 201 4.44 3.57 -19.03
C LEU A 201 3.82 4.52 -20.07
N GLY A 202 3.43 5.72 -19.62
CA GLY A 202 2.84 6.79 -20.42
C GLY A 202 3.86 7.49 -21.34
N PRO A 203 3.47 8.62 -21.97
CA PRO A 203 4.28 9.32 -22.96
C PRO A 203 5.54 9.97 -22.36
N GLY A 204 6.56 10.18 -23.18
CA GLY A 204 7.88 10.66 -22.74
C GLY A 204 7.92 12.12 -22.29
N ASP A 205 6.88 12.91 -22.58
CA ASP A 205 6.75 14.34 -22.27
C ASP A 205 5.98 14.62 -20.97
N ALA A 206 5.55 13.59 -20.24
CA ALA A 206 4.80 13.76 -19.00
C ALA A 206 5.63 14.46 -17.90
N ASN A 207 4.93 15.22 -17.05
CA ASN A 207 5.53 16.03 -15.99
C ASN A 207 6.13 15.17 -14.85
N ASP A 208 7.39 15.41 -14.50
CA ASP A 208 8.09 14.74 -13.37
C ASP A 208 7.96 15.46 -12.04
N ALA A 209 7.21 16.57 -11.95
CA ALA A 209 7.06 17.33 -10.70
C ALA A 209 6.50 16.50 -9.52
N TRP A 210 5.83 15.39 -9.80
CA TRP A 210 5.38 14.46 -8.76
C TRP A 210 6.56 13.82 -7.99
N MET A 211 7.75 13.73 -8.58
CA MET A 211 8.94 13.21 -7.90
C MET A 211 9.42 14.13 -6.78
N ASP A 212 9.04 15.41 -6.84
CA ASP A 212 9.38 16.43 -5.84
C ASP A 212 8.36 16.44 -4.67
N ALA A 213 7.34 15.57 -4.71
CA ALA A 213 6.40 15.42 -3.62
C ALA A 213 7.10 14.83 -2.37
N SER A 214 6.82 15.44 -1.22
CA SER A 214 7.28 14.94 0.08
C SER A 214 6.64 13.60 0.42
N LEU A 215 7.41 12.71 1.04
CA LEU A 215 7.00 11.38 1.48
C LEU A 215 7.02 11.28 3.02
N PRO A 216 6.00 10.67 3.67
CA PRO A 216 4.73 10.24 3.07
C PRO A 216 3.92 11.45 2.59
N CYS A 217 3.17 11.28 1.50
CA CYS A 217 2.36 12.33 0.91
C CYS A 217 0.99 12.39 1.63
N PRO A 218 0.68 13.45 2.40
CA PRO A 218 -0.57 13.51 3.17
C PRO A 218 -1.82 13.52 2.30
N GLY A 219 -1.69 14.00 1.05
CA GLY A 219 -2.76 14.05 0.06
C GLY A 219 -2.87 12.79 -0.81
N ALA A 220 -2.00 11.79 -0.62
CA ALA A 220 -2.13 10.55 -1.36
C ALA A 220 -3.31 9.75 -0.80
N GLY A 221 -4.42 9.76 -1.53
CA GLY A 221 -5.62 8.98 -1.20
C GLY A 221 -5.36 7.47 -1.26
N ASP A 222 -6.44 6.69 -1.18
CA ASP A 222 -6.34 5.24 -1.32
C ASP A 222 -5.77 4.84 -2.69
N LEU A 223 -5.09 3.70 -2.72
CA LEU A 223 -4.51 3.15 -3.95
C LEU A 223 -5.62 2.84 -4.96
N ALA A 224 -5.82 3.74 -5.91
CA ALA A 224 -6.75 3.58 -7.02
C ALA A 224 -5.97 3.10 -8.26
N LEU A 225 -6.20 1.84 -8.64
CA LEU A 225 -5.67 1.25 -9.88
C LEU A 225 -6.70 1.27 -11.03
N GLY A 226 -7.91 1.78 -10.75
CA GLY A 226 -8.96 1.97 -11.73
C GLY A 226 -8.60 3.13 -12.66
N GLY A 227 -8.38 2.81 -13.94
CA GLY A 227 -7.87 3.74 -14.93
C GLY A 227 -8.96 4.64 -15.49
N ASP A 228 -9.02 5.89 -15.04
CA ASP A 228 -9.68 6.93 -15.82
C ASP A 228 -9.02 6.96 -17.22
N GLY A 229 -9.79 6.61 -18.25
CA GLY A 229 -9.32 6.52 -19.64
C GLY A 229 -8.58 5.24 -20.04
N PHE A 230 -8.48 4.23 -19.16
CA PHE A 230 -7.90 2.93 -19.56
C PHE A 230 -8.92 2.11 -20.36
N SER A 231 -8.55 1.74 -21.59
CA SER A 231 -9.28 0.75 -22.38
C SER A 231 -8.38 -0.47 -22.62
N PRO A 232 -8.75 -1.68 -22.13
CA PRO A 232 -7.93 -2.87 -22.29
C PRO A 232 -7.70 -3.25 -23.76
N PHE A 233 -8.59 -2.82 -24.67
CA PHE A 233 -8.49 -3.10 -26.09
C PHE A 233 -7.60 -2.11 -26.85
N ALA A 234 -7.55 -0.84 -26.41
CA ALA A 234 -6.75 0.19 -27.08
C ALA A 234 -5.37 0.38 -26.43
N ALA A 235 -5.25 0.10 -25.12
CA ALA A 235 -4.02 0.26 -24.35
C ALA A 235 -2.79 -0.45 -24.95
N PRO A 236 -2.89 -1.70 -25.48
CA PRO A 236 -1.74 -2.35 -26.11
C PRO A 236 -1.22 -1.61 -27.34
N ASP A 237 -2.12 -1.09 -28.17
CA ASP A 237 -1.74 -0.40 -29.41
C ASP A 237 -1.19 0.99 -29.11
N GLU A 238 -1.75 1.67 -28.11
CA GLU A 238 -1.22 2.92 -27.56
C GLU A 238 0.22 2.72 -27.05
N LEU A 239 0.50 1.69 -26.25
CA LEU A 239 1.84 1.41 -25.73
C LEU A 239 2.85 1.10 -26.85
N VAL A 240 2.43 0.38 -27.89
CA VAL A 240 3.28 0.14 -29.07
C VAL A 240 3.54 1.43 -29.85
N ALA A 241 2.54 2.30 -29.99
CA ALA A 241 2.71 3.59 -30.64
C ALA A 241 3.69 4.48 -29.85
N LEU A 242 3.53 4.56 -28.53
CA LEU A 242 4.43 5.30 -27.65
C LEU A 242 5.87 4.79 -27.70
N GLU A 243 6.09 3.48 -27.82
CA GLU A 243 7.45 2.95 -27.96
C GLU A 243 8.09 3.32 -29.31
N ARG A 244 7.29 3.46 -30.37
CA ARG A 244 7.79 3.93 -31.68
C ARG A 244 8.13 5.42 -31.67
N GLU A 245 7.34 6.22 -30.95
CA GLU A 245 7.50 7.67 -30.88
C GLU A 245 8.60 8.09 -29.89
N PHE A 246 8.66 7.44 -28.72
CA PHE A 246 9.59 7.73 -27.63
C PHE A 246 10.30 6.44 -27.16
N PRO A 247 11.26 5.89 -27.93
CA PRO A 247 11.92 4.62 -27.60
C PRO A 247 12.59 4.66 -26.23
N ALA A 248 12.30 3.69 -25.37
CA ALA A 248 12.82 3.58 -23.99
C ALA A 248 12.56 4.78 -23.04
N GLU A 249 11.90 5.85 -23.50
CA GLU A 249 11.57 7.03 -22.71
C GLU A 249 10.13 6.94 -22.20
N ALA A 250 9.94 6.26 -21.07
CA ALA A 250 8.65 6.15 -20.40
C ALA A 250 8.53 7.13 -19.24
N ARG A 251 7.35 7.74 -19.07
CA ARG A 251 7.00 8.51 -17.88
C ARG A 251 5.58 8.18 -17.40
N PRO A 252 5.31 8.20 -16.09
CA PRO A 252 3.97 7.96 -15.58
C PRO A 252 2.96 8.98 -16.08
N ARG A 253 1.76 8.51 -16.44
CA ARG A 253 0.58 9.38 -16.52
C ARG A 253 0.23 9.88 -15.11
N ALA A 254 -0.59 10.93 -15.03
CA ALA A 254 -1.02 11.52 -13.75
C ALA A 254 -1.61 10.46 -12.78
N ALA A 255 -2.44 9.54 -13.29
CA ALA A 255 -2.99 8.44 -12.50
C ALA A 255 -1.92 7.46 -12.01
N GLY A 256 -0.91 7.15 -12.83
CA GLY A 256 0.21 6.28 -12.46
C GLY A 256 1.10 6.92 -11.38
N ALA A 257 1.40 8.20 -11.52
CA ALA A 257 2.13 8.97 -10.51
C ALA A 257 1.37 9.05 -9.17
N ALA A 258 0.07 9.32 -9.22
CA ALA A 258 -0.79 9.34 -8.03
C ALA A 258 -0.83 7.97 -7.33
N ALA A 259 -0.99 6.88 -8.10
CA ALA A 259 -0.98 5.52 -7.56
C ALA A 259 0.38 5.12 -6.97
N LEU A 260 1.50 5.54 -7.59
CA LEU A 260 2.83 5.38 -6.99
C LEU A 260 2.93 6.11 -5.65
N LEU A 261 2.53 7.38 -5.59
CA LEU A 261 2.58 8.17 -4.35
C LEU A 261 1.66 7.57 -3.26
N ALA A 262 0.51 7.03 -3.62
CA ALA A 262 -0.37 6.29 -2.70
C ALA A 262 0.28 5.01 -2.17
N ALA A 263 0.87 4.19 -3.05
CA ALA A 263 1.60 2.99 -2.64
C ALA A 263 2.81 3.34 -1.75
N LEU A 264 3.52 4.43 -2.06
CA LEU A 264 4.60 4.95 -1.23
C LEU A 264 4.12 5.54 0.09
N SER A 265 2.89 6.04 0.19
CA SER A 265 2.37 6.65 1.42
C SER A 265 1.61 5.66 2.30
N SER A 266 1.34 4.43 1.83
CA SER A 266 0.65 3.41 2.61
C SER A 266 1.40 3.02 3.90
N LYS A 267 0.69 2.45 4.88
CA LYS A 267 1.29 2.05 6.16
C LYS A 267 2.52 1.15 5.96
N PRO A 268 3.61 1.37 6.73
CA PRO A 268 4.85 0.61 6.58
C PRO A 268 4.65 -0.87 6.91
N SER A 269 5.49 -1.74 6.35
CA SER A 269 5.72 -3.07 6.91
C SER A 269 6.83 -2.97 7.97
N ASP A 270 6.72 -3.74 9.06
CA ASP A 270 7.50 -3.55 10.30
C ASP A 270 9.03 -3.55 10.13
N ALA A 271 9.57 -4.03 9.01
CA ALA A 271 11.00 -4.17 8.78
C ALA A 271 11.58 -3.33 7.61
N THR A 272 10.76 -2.56 6.88
CA THR A 272 11.29 -1.72 5.78
C THR A 272 11.55 -0.28 6.20
N PRO A 273 12.68 0.33 5.74
CA PRO A 273 12.90 1.75 5.92
C PRO A 273 11.75 2.59 5.34
N GLU A 274 11.33 3.58 6.11
CA GLU A 274 10.27 4.49 5.70
C GLU A 274 10.73 5.36 4.52
N PRO A 275 9.83 5.76 3.60
CA PRO A 275 10.21 6.52 2.41
C PRO A 275 10.93 7.85 2.72
N ARG A 276 10.58 8.48 3.85
CA ARG A 276 11.23 9.72 4.31
C ARG A 276 12.74 9.57 4.57
N VAL A 277 13.24 8.35 4.81
CA VAL A 277 14.66 8.10 5.08
C VAL A 277 15.43 7.55 3.87
N TRP A 278 14.80 7.36 2.71
CA TRP A 278 15.46 6.73 1.55
C TRP A 278 16.58 7.58 0.97
N SER A 279 16.37 8.90 0.84
CA SER A 279 17.41 9.83 0.41
C SER A 279 18.59 9.82 1.38
N ALA A 280 18.31 9.85 2.68
CA ALA A 280 19.33 9.73 3.73
C ALA A 280 20.16 8.44 3.57
N LEU A 281 19.52 7.28 3.42
CA LEU A 281 20.23 6.00 3.21
C LEU A 281 21.16 6.05 1.99
N ARG A 282 20.70 6.61 0.87
CA ARG A 282 21.51 6.71 -0.36
C ARG A 282 22.73 7.62 -0.17
N LEU A 283 22.51 8.82 0.35
CA LEU A 283 23.55 9.86 0.45
C LEU A 283 24.58 9.52 1.53
N GLN A 284 24.13 8.94 2.65
CA GLN A 284 25.00 8.70 3.80
C GLN A 284 26.09 7.65 3.53
N LEU A 285 25.82 6.63 2.70
CA LEU A 285 26.84 5.66 2.29
C LEU A 285 27.93 6.30 1.42
N ALA A 286 27.56 7.25 0.54
CA ALA A 286 28.51 7.99 -0.26
C ALA A 286 29.34 8.96 0.60
N ALA A 287 28.69 9.69 1.51
CA ALA A 287 29.35 10.57 2.47
C ALA A 287 30.34 9.80 3.36
N TRP A 288 29.93 8.62 3.84
CA TRP A 288 30.80 7.72 4.60
C TRP A 288 32.00 7.23 3.79
N GLY A 289 31.81 6.90 2.50
CA GLY A 289 32.90 6.55 1.59
C GLY A 289 33.97 7.64 1.52
N ARG A 290 33.55 8.89 1.30
CA ARG A 290 34.46 10.06 1.24
C ARG A 290 35.21 10.26 2.56
N LEU A 291 34.50 10.15 3.68
CA LEU A 291 35.09 10.22 5.02
C LEU A 291 36.18 9.15 5.20
N VAL A 292 35.89 7.91 4.83
CA VAL A 292 36.83 6.78 4.95
C VAL A 292 38.04 6.99 4.05
N GLU A 293 37.87 7.48 2.83
CA GLU A 293 38.96 7.78 1.91
C GLU A 293 39.85 8.93 2.43
N GLU A 294 39.27 10.02 2.92
CA GLU A 294 40.02 11.13 3.55
C GLU A 294 40.78 10.69 4.80
N ALA A 295 40.26 9.68 5.50
CA ALA A 295 40.91 9.09 6.65
C ALA A 295 42.09 8.15 6.32
N GLY A 296 42.31 7.83 5.04
CA GLY A 296 43.29 6.81 4.63
C GLY A 296 42.78 5.38 4.82
N GLY A 297 41.46 5.19 4.82
CA GLY A 297 40.78 3.93 5.06
C GLY A 297 40.14 3.82 6.45
N LEU A 298 39.35 2.77 6.63
CA LEU A 298 38.61 2.52 7.88
C LEU A 298 39.53 2.46 9.12
N PRO A 299 40.73 1.81 9.05
CA PRO A 299 41.66 1.82 10.18
C PRO A 299 42.17 3.23 10.54
N GLY A 300 42.38 4.09 9.55
CA GLY A 300 42.81 5.47 9.77
C GLY A 300 41.70 6.31 10.41
N LEU A 301 40.45 6.10 10.01
CA LEU A 301 39.29 6.75 10.66
C LEU A 301 39.20 6.35 12.13
N TRP A 302 39.34 5.05 12.42
CA TRP A 302 39.32 4.52 13.77
C TRP A 302 40.45 5.07 14.63
N ALA A 303 41.68 5.12 14.12
CA ALA A 303 42.80 5.72 14.84
C ALA A 303 42.55 7.20 15.18
N ARG A 304 41.98 7.97 14.26
CA ARG A 304 41.62 9.39 14.51
C ARG A 304 40.55 9.52 15.60
N LEU A 305 39.51 8.68 15.58
CA LEU A 305 38.48 8.68 16.61
C LEU A 305 39.05 8.29 17.98
N ASP A 306 39.88 7.26 18.03
CA ASP A 306 40.48 6.76 19.26
C ASP A 306 41.41 7.83 19.88
N SER A 307 42.24 8.51 19.07
CA SER A 307 43.06 9.65 19.52
C SER A 307 42.21 10.83 20.01
N ALA A 308 41.13 11.18 19.32
CA ALA A 308 40.23 12.26 19.76
C ALA A 308 39.54 12.00 21.11
N MET A 309 39.36 10.73 21.49
CA MET A 309 38.78 10.35 22.78
C MET A 309 39.78 10.38 23.94
N VAL A 310 41.04 10.02 23.67
CA VAL A 310 42.06 9.82 24.70
C VAL A 310 42.91 11.07 24.90
N GLU A 311 43.24 11.76 23.82
CA GLU A 311 44.19 12.87 23.81
C GLU A 311 43.44 14.21 23.81
N ARG A 312 43.80 15.10 24.74
CA ARG A 312 43.23 16.46 24.81
C ARG A 312 43.93 17.44 23.86
N ASP A 313 44.13 17.03 22.61
CA ASP A 313 44.74 17.86 21.56
C ASP A 313 43.64 18.55 20.72
N PRO A 314 43.63 19.89 20.61
CA PRO A 314 42.69 20.60 19.75
C PRO A 314 42.76 20.19 18.27
N ALA A 315 43.89 19.65 17.79
CA ALA A 315 44.03 19.15 16.42
C ALA A 315 43.10 17.95 16.16
N HIS A 316 42.91 17.06 17.14
CA HIS A 316 42.01 15.92 17.02
C HIS A 316 40.54 16.35 17.01
N ALA A 317 40.19 17.35 17.82
CA ALA A 317 38.85 17.95 17.82
C ALA A 317 38.53 18.62 16.46
N GLU A 318 39.51 19.27 15.83
CA GLU A 318 39.36 19.85 14.50
C GLU A 318 39.23 18.77 13.40
N ALA A 319 39.98 17.67 13.51
CA ALA A 319 39.85 16.54 12.58
C ALA A 319 38.49 15.84 12.69
N LEU A 320 37.97 15.71 13.91
CA LEU A 320 36.62 15.20 14.16
C LEU A 320 35.54 16.14 13.60
N ARG A 321 35.68 17.46 13.82
CA ARG A 321 34.77 18.46 13.23
C ARG A 321 34.74 18.40 11.70
N ARG A 322 35.90 18.24 11.05
CA ARG A 322 35.99 18.00 9.61
C ARG A 322 35.25 16.73 9.18
N SER A 323 35.46 15.63 9.91
CA SER A 323 34.79 14.34 9.66
C SER A 323 33.26 14.46 9.76
N VAL A 324 32.78 15.15 10.79
CA VAL A 324 31.36 15.46 10.98
C VAL A 324 30.82 16.36 9.87
N GLY A 325 31.61 17.31 9.39
CA GLY A 325 31.27 18.16 8.25
C GLY A 325 30.97 17.35 6.98
N LEU A 326 31.76 16.31 6.68
CA LEU A 326 31.56 15.44 5.52
C LEU A 326 30.24 14.66 5.60
N LEU A 327 29.88 14.19 6.80
CA LEU A 327 28.62 13.46 7.03
C LEU A 327 27.39 14.37 6.98
N ARG A 328 27.56 15.69 7.10
CA ARG A 328 26.47 16.69 7.07
C ARG A 328 26.33 17.42 5.75
N ALA A 329 27.26 17.24 4.81
CA ALA A 329 27.38 18.09 3.62
C ALA A 329 26.20 18.02 2.64
N GLU A 330 25.39 16.95 2.70
CA GLU A 330 24.24 16.76 1.82
C GLU A 330 22.96 16.68 2.66
N SER A 331 22.08 17.67 2.52
CA SER A 331 20.77 17.66 3.16
C SER A 331 19.85 16.69 2.40
N PRO A 332 19.44 15.55 3.00
CA PRO A 332 18.51 14.65 2.35
C PRO A 332 17.15 15.33 2.23
N GLU A 333 16.60 15.34 1.02
CA GLU A 333 15.22 15.74 0.79
C GLU A 333 14.32 14.51 0.95
N PRO A 334 13.22 14.58 1.74
CA PRO A 334 12.30 13.45 1.90
C PRO A 334 11.35 13.34 0.69
N THR A 335 11.89 13.39 -0.52
CA THR A 335 11.17 13.34 -1.79
C THR A 335 11.57 12.10 -2.58
N VAL A 336 10.76 11.71 -3.58
CA VAL A 336 11.13 10.62 -4.50
C VAL A 336 12.40 11.00 -5.25
N ARG A 337 12.53 12.25 -5.70
CA ARG A 337 13.73 12.75 -6.41
C ARG A 337 14.99 12.71 -5.54
N GLY A 338 14.87 13.00 -4.24
CA GLY A 338 15.98 12.86 -3.30
C GLY A 338 16.48 11.42 -3.19
N ALA A 339 15.57 10.45 -3.20
CA ALA A 339 15.89 9.02 -3.18
C ALA A 339 16.36 8.49 -4.55
N PHE A 340 15.74 8.95 -5.63
CA PHE A 340 15.95 8.54 -7.01
C PHE A 340 16.16 9.78 -7.89
N PRO A 341 17.40 10.16 -8.19
CA PRO A 341 17.68 11.30 -9.06
C PRO A 341 17.08 11.15 -10.45
N ASP A 342 17.03 9.90 -10.93
CA ASP A 342 16.50 9.51 -12.23
C ASP A 342 15.20 8.72 -12.08
N LEU A 343 14.26 8.94 -13.00
CA LEU A 343 12.98 8.22 -13.06
C LEU A 343 13.13 6.75 -13.49
N GLY A 344 14.15 6.46 -14.32
CA GLY A 344 14.36 5.14 -14.92
C GLY A 344 14.36 3.97 -13.91
N PRO A 345 15.17 4.02 -12.84
CA PRO A 345 15.16 2.98 -11.80
C PRO A 345 13.79 2.80 -11.12
N VAL A 346 13.06 3.89 -10.89
CA VAL A 346 11.71 3.82 -10.26
C VAL A 346 10.75 3.05 -11.16
N LEU A 347 10.75 3.38 -12.46
CA LEU A 347 9.92 2.69 -13.44
C LEU A 347 10.33 1.24 -13.64
N ALA A 348 11.63 0.95 -13.69
CA ALA A 348 12.13 -0.41 -13.82
C ALA A 348 11.69 -1.30 -12.64
N VAL A 349 11.79 -0.80 -11.41
CA VAL A 349 11.32 -1.52 -10.22
C VAL A 349 9.80 -1.72 -10.28
N ALA A 350 9.03 -0.67 -10.56
CA ALA A 350 7.57 -0.76 -10.62
C ALA A 350 7.09 -1.71 -11.74
N ALA A 351 7.71 -1.62 -12.91
CA ALA A 351 7.43 -2.52 -14.04
C ALA A 351 7.77 -3.96 -13.72
N SER A 352 8.89 -4.25 -13.04
CA SER A 352 9.27 -5.62 -12.66
C SER A 352 8.25 -6.32 -11.75
N ILE A 353 7.51 -5.55 -10.93
CA ILE A 353 6.45 -6.07 -10.05
C ILE A 353 5.17 -6.33 -10.84
N CYS A 354 4.90 -5.51 -11.86
CA CYS A 354 3.70 -5.63 -12.68
C CYS A 354 3.85 -6.65 -13.81
N LEU A 355 5.09 -6.86 -14.28
CA LEU A 355 5.47 -7.67 -15.44
C LEU A 355 6.61 -8.63 -15.08
N PRO A 356 6.41 -9.59 -14.17
CA PRO A 356 7.48 -10.47 -13.70
C PRO A 356 8.05 -11.39 -14.80
N GLU A 357 7.27 -11.65 -15.85
CA GLU A 357 7.66 -12.51 -16.98
C GLU A 357 8.35 -11.73 -18.12
N ALA A 358 8.54 -10.42 -17.99
CA ALA A 358 9.18 -9.62 -19.02
C ALA A 358 10.67 -10.02 -19.16
N GLY A 359 11.06 -10.49 -20.34
CA GLY A 359 12.43 -10.89 -20.63
C GLY A 359 13.42 -9.71 -20.59
N ALA A 360 14.65 -9.98 -20.17
CA ALA A 360 15.73 -9.00 -20.21
C ALA A 360 15.96 -8.53 -21.66
N GLY A 361 15.78 -7.23 -21.91
CA GLY A 361 15.98 -6.63 -23.23
C GLY A 361 14.70 -6.36 -24.05
N GLN A 362 13.53 -6.83 -23.60
CA GLN A 362 12.26 -6.37 -24.17
C GLN A 362 11.91 -4.98 -23.60
N GLY A 363 11.59 -4.02 -24.47
CA GLY A 363 11.11 -2.70 -24.03
C GLY A 363 9.88 -2.83 -23.13
N MET A 364 9.87 -2.15 -21.98
CA MET A 364 8.82 -2.30 -20.94
C MET A 364 7.41 -2.11 -21.51
N ARG A 365 7.21 -1.14 -22.42
CA ARG A 365 5.94 -0.89 -23.10
C ARG A 365 5.50 -2.07 -23.98
N LEU A 366 6.43 -2.67 -24.72
CA LEU A 366 6.14 -3.82 -25.58
C LEU A 366 5.79 -5.06 -24.75
N ALA A 367 6.48 -5.27 -23.62
CA ALA A 367 6.15 -6.33 -22.68
C ALA A 367 4.75 -6.15 -22.08
N ALA A 368 4.43 -4.93 -21.62
CA ALA A 368 3.10 -4.59 -21.11
C ALA A 368 2.00 -4.77 -22.18
N ALA A 369 2.24 -4.32 -23.41
CA ALA A 369 1.31 -4.48 -24.52
C ALA A 369 1.06 -5.96 -24.85
N SER A 370 2.11 -6.77 -24.90
CA SER A 370 2.00 -8.22 -25.13
C SER A 370 1.20 -8.90 -24.02
N ALA A 371 1.51 -8.61 -22.75
CA ALA A 371 0.81 -9.17 -21.61
C ALA A 371 -0.67 -8.77 -21.58
N LEU A 372 -1.00 -7.52 -21.91
CA LEU A 372 -2.38 -7.05 -22.02
C LEU A 372 -3.14 -7.78 -23.13
N ARG A 373 -2.57 -7.95 -24.33
CA ARG A 373 -3.21 -8.71 -25.41
C ARG A 373 -3.48 -10.16 -24.98
N ALA A 374 -2.48 -10.82 -24.41
CA ALA A 374 -2.61 -12.19 -23.94
C ALA A 374 -3.70 -12.33 -22.85
N LEU A 375 -3.78 -11.39 -21.90
CA LEU A 375 -4.83 -11.36 -20.89
C LEU A 375 -6.22 -11.19 -21.51
N VAL A 376 -6.39 -10.20 -22.38
CA VAL A 376 -7.69 -9.90 -23.03
C VAL A 376 -8.16 -11.08 -23.87
N GLU A 377 -7.28 -11.66 -24.69
CA GLU A 377 -7.60 -12.83 -25.52
C GLU A 377 -7.97 -14.04 -24.67
N ARG A 378 -7.20 -14.33 -23.62
CA ARG A 378 -7.47 -15.44 -22.69
C ARG A 378 -8.83 -15.28 -22.03
N ARG A 379 -9.13 -14.10 -21.48
CA ARG A 379 -10.41 -13.85 -20.80
C ARG A 379 -11.58 -13.83 -21.77
N ALA A 380 -11.42 -13.25 -22.96
CA ALA A 380 -12.46 -13.28 -24.00
C ALA A 380 -12.80 -14.70 -24.43
N ALA A 381 -11.78 -15.57 -24.61
CA ALA A 381 -11.99 -16.97 -24.93
C ALA A 381 -12.72 -17.72 -23.82
N LEU A 382 -12.35 -17.49 -22.55
CA LEU A 382 -13.01 -18.10 -21.38
C LEU A 382 -14.48 -17.69 -21.28
N VAL A 383 -14.78 -16.39 -21.40
CA VAL A 383 -16.16 -15.88 -21.30
C VAL A 383 -17.05 -16.45 -22.41
N ARG A 384 -16.53 -16.59 -23.63
CA ARG A 384 -17.27 -17.19 -24.75
C ARG A 384 -17.55 -18.68 -24.57
N LYS A 385 -16.78 -19.40 -23.76
CA LYS A 385 -17.09 -20.79 -23.37
C LYS A 385 -18.26 -20.88 -22.40
N PHE A 386 -18.55 -19.80 -21.66
CA PHE A 386 -19.64 -19.74 -20.68
C PHE A 386 -20.63 -18.61 -21.02
N PRO A 387 -21.35 -18.72 -22.16
CA PRO A 387 -22.29 -17.70 -22.59
C PRO A 387 -23.59 -17.73 -21.76
N ILE A 388 -24.34 -16.64 -21.84
CA ILE A 388 -25.72 -16.54 -21.38
C ILE A 388 -26.63 -16.89 -22.57
N THR A 389 -27.32 -18.02 -22.45
CA THR A 389 -28.27 -18.53 -23.46
C THR A 389 -29.72 -18.27 -23.09
N GLY A 390 -30.03 -18.15 -21.80
CA GLY A 390 -31.38 -17.97 -21.27
C GLY A 390 -31.40 -17.91 -19.75
N ALA A 391 -32.38 -18.57 -19.11
CA ALA A 391 -32.54 -18.58 -17.66
C ALA A 391 -31.53 -19.46 -16.91
N ASP A 392 -30.98 -20.47 -17.58
CA ASP A 392 -30.07 -21.43 -16.96
C ASP A 392 -28.70 -20.79 -16.69
N PHE A 393 -28.19 -21.04 -15.48
CA PHE A 393 -26.86 -20.58 -15.10
C PHE A 393 -25.78 -21.30 -15.93
N PRO A 394 -24.74 -20.60 -16.42
CA PRO A 394 -23.64 -21.23 -17.15
C PRO A 394 -23.01 -22.35 -16.33
N ARG A 395 -22.91 -23.56 -16.91
CA ARG A 395 -22.29 -24.73 -16.27
C ARG A 395 -20.77 -24.53 -16.21
N LEU A 396 -20.31 -23.86 -15.17
CA LEU A 396 -18.92 -23.91 -14.74
C LEU A 396 -18.75 -25.24 -14.00
N ASP A 397 -18.04 -26.20 -14.56
CA ASP A 397 -17.74 -27.46 -13.89
C ASP A 397 -17.12 -27.16 -12.51
N GLU A 398 -17.80 -27.59 -11.44
CA GLU A 398 -17.47 -27.44 -10.01
C GLU A 398 -16.80 -26.11 -9.61
N HIS A 399 -17.62 -25.12 -9.19
CA HIS A 399 -17.29 -23.73 -8.85
C HIS A 399 -16.08 -23.47 -7.92
N SER A 400 -14.86 -23.77 -8.36
CA SER A 400 -13.66 -23.26 -7.69
C SER A 400 -13.69 -21.72 -7.74
N ARG A 401 -13.30 -21.07 -6.64
CA ARG A 401 -13.22 -19.59 -6.60
C ARG A 401 -12.24 -19.05 -7.65
N GLU A 402 -11.25 -19.85 -8.02
CA GLU A 402 -10.20 -19.51 -8.97
C GLU A 402 -10.77 -19.43 -10.39
N THR A 403 -11.51 -20.45 -10.86
CA THR A 403 -12.12 -20.44 -12.20
C THR A 403 -13.11 -19.29 -12.39
N VAL A 404 -13.91 -18.99 -11.36
CA VAL A 404 -14.83 -17.84 -11.36
C VAL A 404 -14.07 -16.51 -11.47
N GLY A 405 -12.95 -16.40 -10.73
CA GLY A 405 -12.07 -15.23 -10.79
C GLY A 405 -11.37 -15.07 -12.13
N GLU A 406 -10.95 -16.15 -12.79
CA GLU A 406 -10.33 -16.10 -14.11
C GLU A 406 -11.29 -15.63 -15.21
N VAL A 407 -12.53 -16.15 -15.19
CA VAL A 407 -13.56 -15.79 -16.18
C VAL A 407 -14.02 -14.36 -15.96
N TRP A 408 -14.61 -14.06 -14.79
CA TRP A 408 -15.31 -12.80 -14.55
C TRP A 408 -14.54 -11.79 -13.72
N GLY A 409 -13.47 -12.17 -13.03
CA GLY A 409 -12.66 -11.24 -12.25
C GLY A 409 -13.28 -10.90 -10.90
N ALA A 410 -12.97 -9.72 -10.39
CA ALA A 410 -13.47 -9.26 -9.10
C ALA A 410 -14.89 -8.68 -9.18
N ALA A 411 -15.58 -8.64 -8.03
CA ALA A 411 -16.87 -7.95 -7.91
C ALA A 411 -16.70 -6.44 -7.91
N ALA A 412 -17.73 -5.69 -8.30
CA ALA A 412 -17.76 -4.26 -8.04
C ALA A 412 -17.91 -3.96 -6.53
N TYR A 413 -17.20 -2.94 -6.05
CA TYR A 413 -17.21 -2.50 -4.66
C TYR A 413 -17.86 -1.12 -4.52
N PRO A 414 -18.50 -0.82 -3.37
CA PRO A 414 -19.08 0.51 -3.14
C PRO A 414 -17.97 1.56 -3.10
N THR A 415 -18.14 2.66 -3.82
CA THR A 415 -17.20 3.79 -3.81
C THR A 415 -17.24 4.57 -2.49
N ASP A 416 -18.35 4.44 -1.76
CA ASP A 416 -18.53 4.96 -0.40
C ASP A 416 -18.95 3.79 0.51
N PRO A 417 -17.98 3.14 1.21
CA PRO A 417 -18.26 1.99 2.06
C PRO A 417 -19.11 2.34 3.29
N ASP A 418 -19.01 3.57 3.80
CA ASP A 418 -19.76 4.01 4.98
C ASP A 418 -21.23 4.21 4.66
N LEU A 419 -21.52 4.83 3.51
CA LEU A 419 -22.89 4.96 3.02
C LEU A 419 -23.50 3.58 2.70
N HIS A 420 -22.71 2.65 2.15
CA HIS A 420 -23.15 1.27 1.91
C HIS A 420 -23.49 0.55 3.22
N HIS A 421 -22.66 0.72 4.24
CA HIS A 421 -22.93 0.17 5.57
C HIS A 421 -24.22 0.75 6.19
N LYS A 422 -24.46 2.06 6.05
CA LYS A 422 -25.72 2.69 6.51
C LYS A 422 -26.94 2.11 5.78
N ALA A 423 -26.85 1.89 4.47
CA ALA A 423 -27.91 1.25 3.70
C ALA A 423 -28.16 -0.20 4.16
N LEU A 424 -27.10 -0.96 4.44
CA LEU A 424 -27.18 -2.32 4.97
C LEU A 424 -27.95 -2.36 6.30
N LEU A 425 -27.59 -1.49 7.24
CA LEU A 425 -28.26 -1.42 8.54
C LEU A 425 -29.74 -1.08 8.43
N ARG A 426 -30.13 -0.16 7.51
CA ARG A 426 -31.55 0.18 7.31
C ARG A 426 -32.35 -1.00 6.76
N VAL A 427 -31.83 -1.68 5.74
CA VAL A 427 -32.48 -2.87 5.16
C VAL A 427 -32.60 -3.99 6.19
N TRP A 428 -31.57 -4.18 7.02
CA TRP A 428 -31.59 -5.18 8.08
C TRP A 428 -32.67 -4.87 9.12
N ARG A 429 -32.78 -3.62 9.58
CA ARG A 429 -33.81 -3.18 10.54
C ARG A 429 -35.24 -3.36 9.99
N ARG A 430 -35.48 -2.98 8.73
CA ARG A 430 -36.80 -3.10 8.08
C ARG A 430 -37.26 -4.55 7.94
N ASN A 431 -36.32 -5.48 7.77
CA ASN A 431 -36.59 -6.90 7.50
C ASN A 431 -36.34 -7.83 8.72
N MET A 432 -36.45 -7.31 9.95
CA MET A 432 -36.26 -8.11 11.16
C MET A 432 -37.41 -9.10 11.43
N ARG A 433 -38.64 -8.80 10.98
CA ARG A 433 -39.86 -9.58 11.33
C ARG A 433 -40.09 -10.81 10.46
N ALA A 434 -39.66 -10.79 9.21
CA ALA A 434 -39.65 -11.94 8.30
C ALA A 434 -38.28 -11.95 7.63
N PRO A 435 -37.44 -12.99 7.80
CA PRO A 435 -36.08 -12.98 7.26
C PRO A 435 -36.12 -13.38 5.77
N PRO A 436 -36.00 -12.43 4.82
CA PRO A 436 -35.77 -12.80 3.43
C PRO A 436 -34.44 -13.54 3.29
N SER A 437 -34.28 -14.25 2.18
CA SER A 437 -33.03 -14.91 1.83
C SER A 437 -31.86 -13.90 1.86
N ARG A 438 -30.65 -14.41 2.10
CA ARG A 438 -29.43 -13.58 2.10
C ARG A 438 -29.25 -12.82 0.77
N THR A 439 -29.58 -13.44 -0.36
CA THR A 439 -29.46 -12.82 -1.70
C THR A 439 -30.40 -11.63 -1.87
N VAL A 440 -31.64 -11.75 -1.37
CA VAL A 440 -32.62 -10.67 -1.40
C VAL A 440 -32.19 -9.51 -0.49
N LYS A 441 -31.66 -9.80 0.71
CA LYS A 441 -31.12 -8.73 1.60
C LYS A 441 -30.01 -7.93 0.92
N GLU A 442 -29.04 -8.62 0.31
CA GLU A 442 -27.95 -7.97 -0.42
C GLU A 442 -28.47 -7.11 -1.58
N ALA A 443 -29.41 -7.63 -2.38
CA ALA A 443 -30.03 -6.90 -3.49
C ALA A 443 -30.78 -5.63 -3.03
N LEU A 444 -31.53 -5.71 -1.93
CA LEU A 444 -32.24 -4.57 -1.36
C LEU A 444 -31.27 -3.54 -0.77
N THR A 445 -30.17 -3.98 -0.15
CA THR A 445 -29.11 -3.08 0.32
C THR A 445 -28.46 -2.33 -0.83
N ASP A 446 -28.14 -3.02 -1.93
CA ASP A 446 -27.52 -2.40 -3.10
C ASP A 446 -28.47 -1.36 -3.75
N LYS A 447 -29.78 -1.67 -3.79
CA LYS A 447 -30.82 -0.73 -4.23
C LYS A 447 -30.91 0.51 -3.33
N GLU A 448 -30.97 0.31 -2.01
CA GLU A 448 -31.02 1.41 -1.03
C GLU A 448 -29.76 2.28 -1.09
N TYR A 449 -28.59 1.67 -1.27
CA TYR A 449 -27.33 2.38 -1.42
C TYR A 449 -27.33 3.30 -2.64
N ARG A 450 -27.79 2.81 -3.79
CA ARG A 450 -27.94 3.63 -5.00
C ARG A 450 -28.97 4.73 -4.86
N ARG A 451 -30.11 4.46 -4.21
CA ARG A 451 -31.14 5.47 -3.92
C ARG A 451 -30.58 6.67 -3.14
N ARG A 452 -29.53 6.45 -2.35
CA ARG A 452 -28.83 7.49 -1.58
C ARG A 452 -27.69 8.18 -2.35
N GLY A 453 -27.55 7.93 -3.65
CA GLY A 453 -26.47 8.48 -4.47
C GLY A 453 -25.17 7.69 -4.44
N GLY A 454 -25.14 6.53 -3.76
CA GLY A 454 -24.01 5.62 -3.75
C GLY A 454 -23.74 5.03 -5.14
N ARG A 455 -22.48 4.71 -5.42
CA ARG A 455 -22.04 4.10 -6.69
C ARG A 455 -21.13 2.91 -6.44
N PHE A 456 -21.08 1.99 -7.38
CA PHE A 456 -20.16 0.87 -7.40
C PHE A 456 -19.13 1.06 -8.52
N ALA A 457 -17.92 0.52 -8.31
CA ALA A 457 -16.86 0.52 -9.31
C ALA A 457 -16.15 -0.83 -9.34
N PHE A 458 -15.72 -1.27 -10.53
CA PHE A 458 -14.90 -2.46 -10.66
C PHE A 458 -13.43 -2.16 -10.35
N PRO A 459 -12.68 -3.10 -9.74
CA PRO A 459 -11.26 -2.89 -9.47
C PRO A 459 -10.39 -2.82 -10.74
N SER A 460 -10.82 -3.48 -11.82
CA SER A 460 -10.22 -3.42 -13.16
C SER A 460 -11.31 -3.32 -14.23
N PRO A 461 -11.06 -2.65 -15.37
CA PRO A 461 -11.99 -2.63 -16.51
C PRO A 461 -12.25 -3.99 -17.17
N LEU A 462 -11.47 -5.04 -16.82
CA LEU A 462 -11.73 -6.41 -17.24
C LEU A 462 -12.57 -7.21 -16.23
N ASP A 463 -12.92 -6.62 -15.09
CA ASP A 463 -13.77 -7.27 -14.08
C ASP A 463 -15.26 -7.09 -14.39
N THR A 464 -16.03 -8.15 -14.18
CA THR A 464 -17.45 -8.25 -14.56
C THR A 464 -18.25 -9.11 -13.60
N PHE A 465 -17.68 -9.51 -12.47
CA PHE A 465 -18.31 -10.50 -11.61
C PHE A 465 -19.55 -9.94 -10.91
N VAL A 466 -20.73 -10.26 -11.46
CA VAL A 466 -22.02 -9.93 -10.87
C VAL A 466 -22.53 -11.11 -10.08
N ARG A 467 -22.27 -11.08 -8.76
CA ARG A 467 -22.63 -12.17 -7.86
C ARG A 467 -24.13 -12.47 -7.90
N GLY A 468 -24.44 -13.69 -8.33
CA GLY A 468 -25.81 -14.22 -8.30
C GLY A 468 -26.74 -13.57 -9.32
N LEU A 469 -26.24 -13.08 -10.46
CA LEU A 469 -27.03 -12.49 -11.55
C LEU A 469 -28.31 -13.30 -11.84
N HIS A 470 -28.18 -14.55 -12.28
CA HIS A 470 -29.31 -15.42 -12.61
C HIS A 470 -30.26 -15.63 -11.42
N ARG A 471 -29.70 -15.90 -10.24
CA ARG A 471 -30.50 -16.13 -9.02
C ARG A 471 -31.28 -14.89 -8.60
N ARG A 472 -30.67 -13.70 -8.64
CA ARG A 472 -31.34 -12.45 -8.27
C ARG A 472 -32.44 -12.08 -9.30
N THR A 473 -32.21 -12.36 -10.59
CA THR A 473 -33.24 -12.19 -11.63
C THR A 473 -34.41 -13.15 -11.42
N ALA A 474 -34.14 -14.43 -11.11
CA ALA A 474 -35.17 -15.41 -10.79
C ALA A 474 -35.94 -15.09 -9.49
N ASP A 475 -35.23 -14.64 -8.44
CA ASP A 475 -35.84 -14.19 -7.18
C ASP A 475 -36.82 -13.03 -7.45
N LEU A 476 -36.43 -12.03 -8.28
CA LEU A 476 -37.30 -10.92 -8.68
C LEU A 476 -38.53 -11.40 -9.47
N HIS A 477 -38.33 -12.31 -10.43
CA HIS A 477 -39.39 -12.87 -11.24
C HIS A 477 -40.45 -13.58 -10.39
N GLN A 478 -40.02 -14.45 -9.47
CA GLN A 478 -40.90 -15.13 -8.53
C GLN A 478 -41.61 -14.17 -7.57
N ASP A 479 -40.93 -13.12 -7.12
CA ASP A 479 -41.54 -12.09 -6.28
C ASP A 479 -42.68 -11.38 -7.02
N TRP A 480 -42.51 -11.07 -8.30
CA TRP A 480 -43.55 -10.44 -9.14
C TRP A 480 -44.72 -11.39 -9.42
N GLN A 481 -44.45 -12.66 -9.69
CA GLN A 481 -45.50 -13.68 -9.81
C GLN A 481 -46.32 -13.78 -8.51
N ARG A 482 -45.65 -13.80 -7.35
CA ARG A 482 -46.31 -13.88 -6.04
C ARG A 482 -47.12 -12.63 -5.71
N SER A 483 -46.72 -11.46 -6.17
CA SER A 483 -47.45 -10.19 -5.96
C SER A 483 -48.54 -9.93 -7.00
N GLY A 484 -48.71 -10.80 -7.99
CA GLY A 484 -49.69 -10.62 -9.08
C GLY A 484 -49.30 -9.53 -10.08
N GLN A 485 -48.03 -9.12 -10.10
CA GLN A 485 -47.53 -8.15 -11.06
C GLN A 485 -47.31 -8.83 -12.43
N ALA A 486 -47.61 -8.13 -13.53
CA ALA A 486 -47.34 -8.62 -14.87
C ALA A 486 -45.84 -8.89 -15.09
N THR A 487 -45.50 -10.11 -15.54
CA THR A 487 -44.13 -10.52 -15.86
C THR A 487 -43.86 -10.67 -17.36
N SER A 488 -44.92 -10.85 -18.15
CA SER A 488 -44.89 -11.03 -19.60
C SER A 488 -45.03 -9.69 -20.35
N GLY A 489 -44.40 -9.59 -21.52
CA GLY A 489 -44.51 -8.46 -22.45
C GLY A 489 -43.39 -7.42 -22.32
N GLY A 490 -43.20 -6.61 -23.37
CA GLY A 490 -42.08 -5.66 -23.50
C GLY A 490 -41.97 -4.65 -22.35
N ALA A 491 -43.09 -4.05 -21.94
CA ALA A 491 -43.12 -3.09 -20.83
C ALA A 491 -42.76 -3.73 -19.47
N ALA A 492 -43.22 -4.96 -19.22
CA ALA A 492 -42.87 -5.70 -18.00
C ALA A 492 -41.37 -6.05 -17.99
N ARG A 493 -40.84 -6.48 -19.14
CA ARG A 493 -39.40 -6.76 -19.34
C ARG A 493 -38.54 -5.52 -19.10
N ALA A 494 -38.89 -4.38 -19.70
CA ALA A 494 -38.16 -3.12 -19.51
C ALA A 494 -38.15 -2.68 -18.03
N LYS A 495 -39.30 -2.80 -17.34
CA LYS A 495 -39.40 -2.51 -15.90
C LYS A 495 -38.56 -3.49 -15.06
N ALA A 496 -38.50 -4.77 -15.43
CA ALA A 496 -37.71 -5.77 -14.73
C ALA A 496 -36.20 -5.50 -14.87
N VAL A 497 -35.75 -5.14 -16.08
CA VAL A 497 -34.37 -4.73 -16.34
C VAL A 497 -34.00 -3.53 -15.48
N ALA A 498 -34.82 -2.47 -15.48
CA ALA A 498 -34.57 -1.27 -14.67
C ALA A 498 -34.46 -1.57 -13.17
N GLU A 499 -35.38 -2.38 -12.63
CA GLU A 499 -35.35 -2.81 -11.23
C GLU A 499 -34.11 -3.66 -10.90
N MET A 500 -33.70 -4.54 -11.81
CA MET A 500 -32.48 -5.35 -11.64
C MET A 500 -31.22 -4.52 -11.67
N LEU A 501 -31.12 -3.52 -12.55
CA LEU A 501 -29.96 -2.61 -12.59
C LEU A 501 -29.76 -1.87 -11.26
N LEU A 502 -30.83 -1.62 -10.49
CA LEU A 502 -30.74 -1.05 -9.14
C LEU A 502 -30.28 -2.08 -8.09
N ARG A 503 -30.59 -3.36 -8.27
CA ARG A 503 -30.31 -4.47 -7.33
C ARG A 503 -28.97 -5.18 -7.57
N LEU A 504 -28.35 -5.01 -8.73
CA LEU A 504 -27.10 -5.66 -9.13
C LEU A 504 -25.91 -4.74 -8.93
N ARG A 505 -24.77 -5.26 -8.46
CA ARG A 505 -23.52 -4.47 -8.37
C ARG A 505 -22.80 -4.50 -9.71
N TRP A 506 -22.62 -3.34 -10.33
CA TRP A 506 -21.90 -3.14 -11.58
C TRP A 506 -21.26 -1.75 -11.56
N ASP A 507 -20.29 -1.48 -12.41
CA ASP A 507 -19.60 -0.18 -12.41
C ASP A 507 -20.47 0.94 -12.98
N ASP A 508 -21.02 1.78 -12.09
CA ASP A 508 -22.00 2.80 -12.46
C ASP A 508 -21.41 3.93 -13.34
N ARG A 509 -20.07 3.96 -13.55
CA ARG A 509 -19.39 4.96 -14.39
C ARG A 509 -19.32 4.55 -15.86
N ASP A 510 -19.46 3.25 -16.15
CA ASP A 510 -19.36 2.72 -17.50
C ASP A 510 -20.75 2.55 -18.14
N GLY A 511 -21.12 3.47 -19.02
CA GLY A 511 -22.38 3.40 -19.76
C GLY A 511 -22.49 2.14 -20.64
N GLY A 512 -21.37 1.67 -21.19
CA GLY A 512 -21.33 0.44 -21.97
C GLY A 512 -21.56 -0.80 -21.11
N ALA A 513 -21.05 -0.80 -19.88
CA ALA A 513 -21.32 -1.85 -18.93
C ALA A 513 -22.82 -1.95 -18.59
N ARG A 514 -23.48 -0.80 -18.42
CA ARG A 514 -24.93 -0.71 -18.21
C ARG A 514 -25.72 -1.29 -19.38
N GLU A 515 -25.39 -0.90 -20.60
CA GLU A 515 -26.02 -1.38 -21.83
C GLU A 515 -25.92 -2.89 -21.92
N LYS A 516 -24.70 -3.44 -21.80
CA LYS A 516 -24.47 -4.88 -21.85
C LYS A 516 -25.25 -5.62 -20.77
N LEU A 517 -25.21 -5.13 -19.53
CA LEU A 517 -25.94 -5.76 -18.43
C LEU A 517 -27.46 -5.77 -18.67
N SER A 518 -28.00 -4.72 -19.29
CA SER A 518 -29.43 -4.64 -19.64
C SER A 518 -29.82 -5.75 -20.61
N VAL A 519 -29.00 -5.97 -21.65
CA VAL A 519 -29.18 -7.05 -22.62
C VAL A 519 -29.08 -8.43 -21.95
N LEU A 520 -28.12 -8.63 -21.04
CA LEU A 520 -27.97 -9.89 -20.31
C LEU A 520 -29.17 -10.20 -19.41
N VAL A 521 -29.65 -9.22 -18.64
CA VAL A 521 -30.82 -9.39 -17.77
C VAL A 521 -32.06 -9.69 -18.59
N ALA A 522 -32.26 -8.99 -19.71
CA ALA A 522 -33.37 -9.24 -20.61
C ALA A 522 -33.36 -10.68 -21.17
N ARG A 523 -32.19 -11.19 -21.58
CA ARG A 523 -32.06 -12.57 -22.08
C ARG A 523 -32.42 -13.61 -21.01
N ILE A 524 -32.02 -13.37 -19.76
CA ILE A 524 -32.36 -14.25 -18.63
C ILE A 524 -33.86 -14.19 -18.35
N TRP A 525 -34.46 -12.98 -18.37
CA TRP A 525 -35.90 -12.79 -18.17
C TRP A 525 -36.73 -13.47 -19.25
N ASP A 526 -36.38 -13.29 -20.53
CA ASP A 526 -37.02 -13.96 -21.67
C ASP A 526 -37.01 -15.49 -21.49
N GLY A 527 -35.91 -16.05 -20.97
CA GLY A 527 -35.80 -17.47 -20.66
C GLY A 527 -36.69 -17.93 -19.50
N LEU A 528 -36.90 -17.10 -18.48
CA LEU A 528 -37.78 -17.40 -17.34
C LEU A 528 -39.26 -17.37 -17.75
N GLU A 529 -39.62 -16.54 -18.72
CA GLU A 529 -40.95 -16.50 -19.35
C GLU A 529 -41.19 -17.67 -20.32
N GLY A 530 -40.17 -18.48 -20.61
CA GLY A 530 -40.28 -19.63 -21.52
C GLY A 530 -40.35 -19.24 -23.00
N LEU A 531 -39.85 -18.06 -23.37
CA LEU A 531 -39.73 -17.67 -24.78
C LEU A 531 -38.72 -18.56 -25.50
N ASP A 532 -39.00 -18.87 -26.77
CA ASP A 532 -38.06 -19.64 -27.58
C ASP A 532 -36.82 -18.79 -27.94
N LEU A 533 -35.67 -19.25 -27.44
CA LEU A 533 -34.37 -18.61 -27.64
C LEU A 533 -33.46 -19.41 -28.59
N ALA A 534 -33.93 -20.54 -29.15
CA ALA A 534 -33.10 -21.45 -29.94
C ALA A 534 -32.51 -20.82 -31.21
N GLY A 535 -33.19 -19.81 -31.78
CA GLY A 535 -32.71 -19.05 -32.94
C GLY A 535 -31.85 -17.83 -32.60
N ARG A 536 -31.64 -17.51 -31.32
CA ARG A 536 -30.87 -16.34 -30.91
C ARG A 536 -29.40 -16.68 -30.64
N PRO A 537 -28.45 -15.84 -31.07
CA PRO A 537 -27.04 -16.08 -30.78
C PRO A 537 -26.77 -16.02 -29.27
N PRO A 538 -25.81 -16.82 -28.77
CA PRO A 538 -25.38 -16.78 -27.37
C PRO A 538 -24.70 -15.44 -27.06
N LEU A 539 -24.94 -14.92 -25.85
CA LEU A 539 -24.33 -13.67 -25.40
C LEU A 539 -23.11 -13.97 -24.53
N SER A 540 -22.02 -13.24 -24.70
CA SER A 540 -20.89 -13.32 -23.77
C SER A 540 -21.31 -12.85 -22.37
N SER A 541 -20.88 -13.57 -21.33
CA SER A 541 -21.24 -13.24 -19.95
C SER A 541 -20.41 -12.08 -19.35
N ALA A 542 -19.42 -11.56 -20.08
CA ALA A 542 -18.61 -10.44 -19.65
C ALA A 542 -19.22 -9.11 -20.07
N ILE A 543 -19.35 -8.23 -19.08
CA ILE A 543 -19.89 -6.88 -19.25
C ILE A 543 -19.00 -5.98 -20.12
N TRP A 544 -17.67 -6.17 -20.10
CA TRP A 544 -16.72 -5.37 -20.90
C TRP A 544 -16.62 -5.82 -22.37
N LEU A 545 -17.20 -6.97 -22.74
CA LEU A 545 -17.12 -7.51 -24.09
C LEU A 545 -18.42 -7.20 -24.84
N ARG A 546 -18.33 -6.35 -25.87
CA ARG A 546 -19.44 -6.08 -26.78
C ARG A 546 -19.50 -7.17 -27.87
N ASP A 547 -20.63 -7.84 -27.94
CA ASP A 547 -20.96 -8.79 -29.01
C ASP A 547 -21.67 -8.05 -30.14
N ALA A 548 -21.53 -8.54 -31.38
CA ALA A 548 -22.10 -7.89 -32.56
C ALA A 548 -23.63 -7.70 -32.48
N HIS A 549 -24.32 -8.58 -31.76
CA HIS A 549 -25.78 -8.59 -31.62
C HIS A 549 -26.29 -7.81 -30.40
N ASP A 550 -25.40 -7.22 -29.58
CA ASP A 550 -25.82 -6.45 -28.41
C ASP A 550 -26.62 -5.22 -28.81
N ALA A 551 -26.24 -4.55 -29.90
CA ALA A 551 -26.94 -3.37 -30.39
C ALA A 551 -28.37 -3.69 -30.87
N GLU A 552 -28.55 -4.83 -31.52
CA GLU A 552 -29.86 -5.29 -32.00
C GLU A 552 -30.79 -5.64 -30.82
N GLU A 553 -30.28 -6.32 -29.79
CA GLU A 553 -31.06 -6.63 -28.59
C GLU A 553 -31.34 -5.38 -27.73
N LEU A 554 -30.41 -4.43 -27.69
CA LEU A 554 -30.63 -3.16 -27.00
C LEU A 554 -31.72 -2.32 -27.70
N ALA A 555 -31.71 -2.27 -29.04
CA ALA A 555 -32.76 -1.59 -29.81
C ALA A 555 -34.16 -2.17 -29.51
N ARG A 556 -34.29 -3.51 -29.46
CA ARG A 556 -35.54 -4.18 -29.08
C ARG A 556 -36.00 -3.82 -27.67
N LEU A 557 -35.08 -3.64 -26.73
CA LEU A 557 -35.42 -3.20 -25.37
C LEU A 557 -35.96 -1.78 -25.35
N THR A 558 -35.43 -0.90 -26.20
CA THR A 558 -35.89 0.49 -26.32
C THR A 558 -37.25 0.57 -27.01
N GLU A 559 -37.46 -0.16 -28.10
CA GLU A 559 -38.76 -0.24 -28.80
C GLU A 559 -39.87 -0.75 -27.87
N ASP A 560 -39.57 -1.77 -27.05
CA ASP A 560 -40.50 -2.32 -26.06
C ASP A 560 -40.82 -1.34 -24.91
N ALA A 561 -39.94 -0.38 -24.65
CA ALA A 561 -40.11 0.63 -23.60
C ALA A 561 -40.93 1.84 -24.06
N GLU A 562 -41.04 2.09 -25.36
CA GLU A 562 -41.79 3.22 -25.95
C GLU A 562 -43.30 2.95 -26.13
N ALA A 563 -43.81 1.79 -25.70
CA ALA A 563 -45.25 1.57 -25.48
C ALA A 563 -45.67 2.11 -24.07
N PRO A 564 -46.74 2.92 -23.94
CA PRO A 564 -46.65 4.27 -23.36
C PRO A 564 -46.59 4.40 -21.82
N GLU A 565 -45.87 5.46 -21.40
CA GLU A 565 -46.10 6.40 -20.26
C GLU A 565 -45.99 5.98 -18.77
N ALA A 566 -45.54 4.78 -18.39
CA ALA A 566 -45.49 4.40 -16.96
C ALA A 566 -44.14 4.62 -16.23
N LEU A 567 -43.05 4.96 -16.92
CA LEU A 567 -41.69 4.94 -16.33
C LEU A 567 -41.30 6.20 -15.55
N VAL A 568 -41.94 7.35 -15.77
CA VAL A 568 -41.66 8.60 -15.04
C VAL A 568 -42.32 8.61 -13.65
N LYS A 569 -43.49 7.97 -13.48
CA LYS A 569 -44.20 7.94 -12.19
C LYS A 569 -43.58 7.06 -11.11
N LEU A 570 -42.85 6.01 -11.48
CA LEU A 570 -42.21 5.10 -10.51
C LEU A 570 -40.98 5.73 -9.79
N VAL A 571 -40.45 6.83 -10.31
CA VAL A 571 -39.36 7.59 -9.65
C VAL A 571 -39.93 8.61 -8.66
N GLU A 572 -41.16 9.11 -8.89
CA GLU A 572 -41.80 10.13 -8.07
C GLU A 572 -42.67 9.54 -6.94
N GLU A 573 -43.36 8.42 -7.14
CA GLU A 573 -44.24 7.83 -6.11
C GLU A 573 -43.48 7.13 -4.96
N ASP A 574 -42.24 6.66 -5.20
CA ASP A 574 -41.39 6.05 -4.15
C ASP A 574 -40.62 7.12 -3.32
N ALA A 575 -40.62 8.39 -3.74
CA ALA A 575 -40.03 9.50 -3.00
C ALA A 575 -41.01 10.16 -2.01
N ALA A 576 -42.32 9.96 -2.19
CA ALA A 576 -43.37 10.59 -1.39
C ALA A 576 -43.87 9.74 -0.20
N GLY A 577 -43.44 8.48 -0.06
CA GLY A 577 -44.04 7.50 0.86
C GLY A 577 -43.52 7.43 2.30
N ASP A 578 -42.63 8.33 2.76
CA ASP A 578 -42.01 8.29 4.11
C ASP A 578 -42.19 9.64 4.87
N ALA A 579 -43.29 10.36 4.65
CA ALA A 579 -43.56 11.68 5.29
C ALA A 579 -44.75 11.70 6.28
N GLU A 580 -45.18 10.55 6.81
CA GLU A 580 -46.21 10.50 7.86
C GLU A 580 -45.69 9.69 9.05
N ASP A 581 -45.03 10.39 9.98
CA ASP A 581 -44.96 10.02 11.41
C ASP A 581 -44.40 11.24 12.17
N ALA A 582 -45.22 12.28 12.29
CA ALA A 582 -44.96 13.41 13.17
C ALA A 582 -46.28 14.04 13.64
N GLU A 583 -47.02 13.36 14.51
CA GLU A 583 -47.96 14.02 15.42
C GLU A 583 -48.28 13.14 16.63
N ALA A 584 -47.75 13.51 17.80
CA ALA A 584 -48.44 13.50 19.09
C ALA A 584 -47.48 13.94 20.22
N ALA A 585 -47.55 15.22 20.61
CA ALA A 585 -47.57 15.63 22.03
C ALA A 585 -47.82 17.14 22.14
N ASP A 586 -49.09 17.42 22.37
CA ASP A 586 -49.73 18.56 23.03
C ASP A 586 -48.89 19.30 24.09
N GLY A 587 -49.08 20.62 24.20
CA GLY A 587 -48.49 21.43 25.27
C GLY A 587 -48.52 22.94 25.03
N ALA A 588 -49.72 23.51 25.06
CA ALA A 588 -49.98 24.95 24.93
C ALA A 588 -49.31 25.83 26.01
N GLY A 589 -48.94 27.06 25.64
CA GLY A 589 -49.19 28.22 26.51
C GLY A 589 -48.08 29.26 26.70
N SER A 590 -48.14 30.31 25.86
CA SER A 590 -48.03 31.73 26.23
C SER A 590 -46.66 32.38 26.46
N GLY A 591 -46.41 33.45 25.69
CA GLY A 591 -45.78 34.67 26.25
C GLY A 591 -44.58 35.24 25.48
N ALA A 592 -44.88 36.16 24.56
CA ALA A 592 -44.05 37.23 23.97
C ALA A 592 -42.75 37.64 24.70
N ALA A 593 -41.67 37.90 23.94
CA ALA A 593 -41.19 39.26 23.60
C ALA A 593 -39.72 39.29 23.12
N GLU A 594 -39.47 40.17 22.15
CA GLU A 594 -38.24 40.92 21.89
C GLU A 594 -36.92 40.22 21.50
N ALA A 595 -36.56 40.40 20.23
CA ALA A 595 -35.19 40.72 19.83
C ALA A 595 -34.94 42.22 20.13
N PRO A 596 -33.70 42.74 20.33
CA PRO A 596 -32.72 42.73 19.22
C PRO A 596 -31.21 42.79 19.58
N ALA A 597 -30.42 42.54 18.52
CA ALA A 597 -29.18 43.24 18.12
C ALA A 597 -27.87 43.19 18.95
N GLN A 598 -26.83 42.75 18.21
CA GLN A 598 -25.50 43.35 18.04
C GLN A 598 -24.32 43.01 18.98
N ALA A 599 -23.32 42.43 18.32
CA ALA A 599 -21.91 42.87 18.24
C ALA A 599 -20.86 42.35 19.24
N ALA A 600 -19.87 41.66 18.63
CA ALA A 600 -18.43 41.85 18.76
C ALA A 600 -17.63 41.23 19.94
N LEU A 601 -16.61 40.49 19.51
CA LEU A 601 -15.22 40.39 19.99
C LEU A 601 -14.86 39.51 21.22
N ASP A 602 -13.72 38.84 20.99
CA ASP A 602 -12.70 38.30 21.89
C ASP A 602 -12.87 36.92 22.58
N SER A 603 -11.88 36.06 22.28
CA SER A 603 -11.46 34.84 23.00
C SER A 603 -10.98 35.18 24.43
N PRO A 604 -10.60 34.26 25.36
CA PRO A 604 -10.32 32.81 25.25
C PRO A 604 -10.84 31.95 26.46
N GLY A 605 -10.58 30.63 26.49
CA GLY A 605 -10.45 29.89 27.76
C GLY A 605 -11.09 28.49 27.89
N VAL A 606 -10.24 27.46 27.78
CA VAL A 606 -10.07 26.32 28.70
C VAL A 606 -11.28 25.45 29.16
N ALA A 607 -11.33 24.23 28.58
CA ALA A 607 -11.62 22.88 29.16
C ALA A 607 -13.01 22.58 29.81
N PRO A 608 -13.44 21.29 29.97
CA PRO A 608 -12.74 20.02 29.76
C PRO A 608 -13.49 18.97 28.91
N ALA A 609 -12.71 17.99 28.43
CA ALA A 609 -13.20 16.76 27.80
C ALA A 609 -13.86 15.84 28.84
N CYS A 610 -15.13 15.51 28.62
CA CYS A 610 -15.80 14.41 29.30
C CYS A 610 -15.72 13.17 28.40
N CYS A 611 -15.04 12.13 28.90
CA CYS A 611 -14.94 10.82 28.27
C CYS A 611 -16.19 9.99 28.58
N GLU A 612 -16.92 9.53 27.57
CA GLU A 612 -17.79 8.36 27.70
C GLU A 612 -17.19 7.18 26.95
N ARG A 613 -16.83 6.15 27.74
CA ARG A 613 -16.22 4.89 27.32
C ARG A 613 -17.28 3.96 26.73
N ARG A 614 -16.98 3.40 25.56
CA ARG A 614 -17.63 2.20 25.00
C ARG A 614 -17.02 0.95 25.63
N ALA A 615 -17.87 0.07 26.17
CA ALA A 615 -17.48 -1.26 26.60
C ALA A 615 -17.46 -2.23 25.40
N ALA A 616 -16.34 -2.95 25.23
CA ALA A 616 -16.23 -4.07 24.31
C ALA A 616 -16.67 -5.36 25.01
N ARG A 617 -17.41 -6.16 24.24
CA ARG A 617 -18.04 -7.41 24.62
C ARG A 617 -17.05 -8.54 24.38
N ASP A 618 -16.11 -8.74 25.29
CA ASP A 618 -15.40 -10.01 25.48
C ASP A 618 -14.96 -10.05 26.95
N GLY A 619 -15.73 -10.78 27.74
CA GLY A 619 -15.55 -10.86 29.18
C GLY A 619 -14.34 -11.70 29.54
N GLN A 620 -13.26 -11.04 29.98
CA GLN A 620 -12.39 -11.50 31.06
C GLN A 620 -11.90 -10.28 31.84
N ASP A 621 -12.47 -10.09 33.03
CA ASP A 621 -11.94 -9.21 34.06
C ASP A 621 -10.70 -9.85 34.68
N TYR A 622 -9.59 -9.12 34.68
CA TYR A 622 -8.63 -9.19 35.77
C TYR A 622 -8.25 -7.77 36.19
N THR A 623 -8.73 -7.44 37.38
CA THR A 623 -8.42 -6.28 38.19
C THR A 623 -6.92 -6.06 38.36
N GLN A 624 -6.48 -4.81 38.24
CA GLN A 624 -5.25 -4.34 38.84
C GLN A 624 -5.32 -4.44 40.37
N SER A 625 -4.20 -4.80 40.99
CA SER A 625 -3.86 -4.36 42.34
C SER A 625 -2.35 -4.22 42.45
N GLU A 626 -1.93 -2.95 42.60
CA GLU A 626 -0.66 -2.39 43.10
C GLU A 626 0.65 -2.61 42.33
#